data_AF-A0A4V2AXE0-F1
#
_entry.id   AF-A0A4V2AXE0-F1
#
_cell.length_a   1.000
_cell.length_b   1.000
_cell.length_c   1.000
_cell.angle_alpha   90.00
_cell.angle_beta   90.00
_cell.angle_gamma   90.00
#
_symmetry.space_group_name_H-M   'P 1'
#
loop_
_entity.id
_entity.type
_entity.pdbx_description
1 polymer ?
#
loop_
_entity_poly.entity_id
_entity_poly.type
_entity_poly.pdbx_seq_one_letter_code
_entity_poly.pdbx_strand_id
1 'polypeptide(L)'
;MNAQTGPSTSKKEPAITYTVTPVPAENGSYTVRPGIGEDGKVPSGTVVTVKAKPAAGYALDAVYYTVKGGIWGTTSYESFSPKMKIPVTSDMKVGATFIPRSLVDNVRTTQDVVYAKPGLKPLKYDVYAPKGAKNLPCIIIIHGGGWSSNNEDIMRGLARELVKGGRYVVFSIDYRWINKLDGEPKPT
;
A
#
# COMPACT_ATOMS: atom_id res chain seq x y z
N MET A 1 -49.59 4.72 45.64
CA MET A 1 -49.56 4.21 44.24
C MET A 1 -48.13 3.79 43.98
N ASN A 2 -47.92 2.49 43.75
CA ASN A 2 -46.60 1.87 43.68
C ASN A 2 -45.86 2.25 42.39
N ALA A 3 -44.55 2.47 42.54
CA ALA A 3 -43.59 2.59 41.45
C ALA A 3 -43.34 1.23 40.79
N GLN A 4 -43.18 1.22 39.46
CA GLN A 4 -42.40 0.22 38.72
C GLN A 4 -41.87 0.85 37.43
N THR A 5 -40.65 1.40 37.51
CA THR A 5 -39.81 1.65 36.34
C THR A 5 -39.01 0.38 36.06
N GLY A 6 -39.42 -0.38 35.03
CA GLY A 6 -38.65 -1.53 34.57
C GLY A 6 -37.28 -1.10 34.00
N PRO A 7 -36.25 -1.95 34.07
CA PRO A 7 -34.94 -1.62 33.52
C PRO A 7 -35.02 -1.56 31.99
N SER A 8 -34.70 -0.41 31.42
CA SER A 8 -34.45 -0.25 29.99
C SER A 8 -33.19 -1.04 29.63
N THR A 9 -33.36 -2.25 29.10
CA THR A 9 -32.28 -2.97 28.45
C THR A 9 -32.02 -2.30 27.11
N SER A 10 -31.05 -1.38 27.06
CA SER A 10 -30.51 -0.96 25.77
C SER A 10 -29.87 -2.19 25.12
N LYS A 11 -30.51 -2.72 24.07
CA LYS A 11 -29.87 -3.69 23.19
C LYS A 11 -28.65 -2.99 22.61
N LYS A 12 -27.46 -3.34 23.09
CA LYS A 12 -26.20 -2.96 22.45
C LYS A 12 -26.26 -3.48 21.02
N GLU A 13 -26.30 -2.56 20.06
CA GLU A 13 -26.21 -2.90 18.64
C GLU A 13 -24.96 -3.77 18.43
N PRO A 14 -25.04 -4.88 17.67
CA PRO A 14 -23.92 -5.79 17.53
C PRO A 14 -22.72 -5.01 16.96
N ALA A 15 -21.59 -5.09 17.65
CA ALA A 15 -20.37 -4.44 17.20
C ALA A 15 -20.02 -4.97 15.80
N ILE A 16 -19.96 -4.07 14.81
CA ILE A 16 -19.58 -4.44 13.44
C ILE A 16 -18.16 -5.01 13.49
N THR A 17 -17.99 -6.23 12.99
CA THR A 17 -16.69 -6.89 12.87
C THR A 17 -16.37 -7.20 11.43
N TYR A 18 -15.10 -7.14 11.07
CA TYR A 18 -14.58 -7.55 9.77
C TYR A 18 -13.59 -8.69 9.90
N THR A 19 -13.48 -9.47 8.84
CA THR A 19 -12.54 -10.58 8.73
C THR A 19 -11.17 -10.03 8.31
N VAL A 20 -10.15 -10.23 9.14
CA VAL A 20 -8.76 -9.90 8.82
C VAL A 20 -7.99 -11.20 8.64
N THR A 21 -7.47 -11.44 7.44
CA THR A 21 -6.75 -12.68 7.12
C THR A 21 -5.26 -12.40 6.89
N PRO A 22 -4.36 -12.85 7.78
CA PRO A 22 -2.93 -12.86 7.52
C PRO A 22 -2.59 -13.76 6.32
N VAL A 23 -1.81 -13.24 5.36
CA VAL A 23 -1.29 -14.00 4.22
C VAL A 23 0.10 -14.55 4.57
N PRO A 24 0.35 -15.86 4.45
CA PRO A 24 1.67 -16.42 4.67
C PRO A 24 2.76 -15.65 3.89
N ALA A 25 3.85 -15.31 4.57
CA ALA A 25 4.98 -14.64 3.94
C ALA A 25 6.08 -15.64 3.58
N GLU A 26 6.71 -15.42 2.43
CA GLU A 26 7.92 -16.12 2.00
C GLU A 26 9.14 -15.22 2.18
N ASN A 27 10.32 -15.78 2.42
CA ASN A 27 11.59 -15.05 2.48
C ASN A 27 11.68 -13.93 3.55
N GLY A 28 10.84 -14.05 4.57
CA GLY A 28 10.75 -13.12 5.68
C GLY A 28 9.63 -13.50 6.61
N SER A 29 9.31 -12.61 7.53
CA SER A 29 8.22 -12.77 8.47
C SER A 29 7.60 -11.41 8.76
N TYR A 30 6.38 -11.40 9.30
CA TYR A 30 5.79 -10.20 9.83
C TYR A 30 4.89 -10.53 11.03
N THR A 31 4.60 -9.53 11.84
CA THR A 31 3.66 -9.64 12.96
C THR A 31 2.49 -8.69 12.76
N VAL A 32 1.30 -9.09 13.21
CA VAL A 32 0.11 -8.23 13.27
C VAL A 32 -0.23 -7.97 14.74
N ARG A 33 -0.44 -6.70 15.12
CA ARG A 33 -0.79 -6.29 16.49
C ARG A 33 -1.94 -5.27 16.51
N PRO A 34 -3.01 -5.45 17.30
CA PRO A 34 -3.28 -6.59 18.18
C PRO A 34 -3.34 -7.91 17.40
N GLY A 35 -3.05 -9.02 18.08
CA GLY A 35 -3.13 -10.35 17.46
C GLY A 35 -4.56 -10.60 16.97
N ILE A 36 -4.68 -11.29 15.85
CA ILE A 36 -5.97 -11.65 15.27
C ILE A 36 -6.37 -13.01 15.87
N GLY A 37 -7.59 -13.11 16.41
CA GLY A 37 -8.13 -14.34 16.96
C GLY A 37 -8.32 -15.42 15.89
N GLU A 38 -8.56 -16.67 16.33
CA GLU A 38 -8.74 -17.81 15.42
C GLU A 38 -9.93 -17.64 14.46
N ASP A 39 -10.95 -16.90 14.87
CA ASP A 39 -12.13 -16.58 14.04
C ASP A 39 -11.85 -15.50 12.98
N GLY A 40 -10.68 -14.86 13.03
CA GLY A 40 -10.29 -13.78 12.14
C GLY A 40 -11.09 -12.50 12.32
N LYS A 41 -12.00 -12.42 13.30
CA LYS A 41 -12.92 -11.28 13.47
C LYS A 41 -12.29 -10.18 14.28
N VAL A 42 -12.28 -8.99 13.71
CA VAL A 42 -11.73 -7.79 14.34
C VAL A 42 -12.79 -6.69 14.34
N PRO A 43 -13.03 -5.99 15.47
CA PRO A 43 -13.98 -4.89 15.51
C PRO A 43 -13.63 -3.78 14.51
N SER A 44 -14.66 -3.23 13.86
CA SER A 44 -14.54 -2.06 12.99
C SER A 44 -13.87 -0.90 13.74
N GLY A 45 -12.99 -0.17 13.06
CA GLY A 45 -12.21 0.94 13.62
C GLY A 45 -10.96 0.50 14.40
N THR A 46 -10.76 -0.80 14.66
CA THR A 46 -9.51 -1.29 15.25
C THR A 46 -8.34 -0.96 14.31
N VAL A 47 -7.25 -0.41 14.85
CA VAL A 47 -6.03 -0.17 14.06
C VAL A 47 -5.05 -1.31 14.30
N VAL A 48 -4.85 -2.15 13.29
CA VAL A 48 -3.81 -3.19 13.31
C VAL A 48 -2.48 -2.63 12.81
N THR A 49 -1.41 -3.04 13.46
CA THR A 49 -0.03 -2.70 13.09
C THR A 49 0.63 -3.94 12.52
N VAL A 50 0.98 -3.87 11.24
CA VAL A 50 1.80 -4.88 10.57
C VAL A 50 3.25 -4.44 10.66
N LYS A 51 4.14 -5.33 11.14
CA LYS A 51 5.59 -5.10 11.19
C LYS A 51 6.34 -6.22 10.50
N ALA A 52 7.04 -5.90 9.42
CA ALA A 52 7.81 -6.84 8.61
C ALA A 52 9.27 -6.97 9.08
N LYS A 53 9.83 -8.16 8.86
CA LYS A 53 11.23 -8.52 9.10
C LYS A 53 11.73 -9.43 7.97
N PRO A 54 12.57 -8.91 7.05
CA PRO A 54 13.17 -9.73 5.99
C PRO A 54 14.06 -10.85 6.56
N ALA A 55 14.12 -11.99 5.85
CA ALA A 55 15.12 -13.02 6.13
C ALA A 55 16.53 -12.59 5.65
N ALA A 56 17.55 -13.34 6.05
CA ALA A 56 18.91 -13.13 5.57
C ALA A 56 18.97 -13.25 4.03
N GLY A 57 19.65 -12.32 3.35
CA GLY A 57 19.71 -12.26 1.89
C GLY A 57 18.51 -11.61 1.20
N TYR A 58 17.50 -11.16 1.96
CA TYR A 58 16.32 -10.49 1.43
C TYR A 58 16.16 -9.06 1.96
N ALA A 59 15.37 -8.28 1.24
CA ALA A 59 14.93 -6.94 1.59
C ALA A 59 13.40 -6.88 1.58
N LEU A 60 12.84 -5.91 2.31
CA LEU A 60 11.41 -5.62 2.23
C LEU A 60 11.09 -5.07 0.83
N ASP A 61 10.05 -5.60 0.20
CA ASP A 61 9.44 -4.96 -0.97
C ASP A 61 8.26 -4.09 -0.53
N ALA A 62 7.27 -4.66 0.15
CA ALA A 62 6.15 -3.90 0.70
C ALA A 62 5.52 -4.60 1.92
N VAL A 63 4.97 -3.81 2.84
CA VAL A 63 3.88 -4.22 3.72
C VAL A 63 2.58 -3.85 3.02
N TYR A 64 1.57 -4.73 3.01
CA TYR A 64 0.35 -4.47 2.28
C TYR A 64 -0.91 -4.95 2.99
N TYR A 65 -2.05 -4.39 2.58
CA TYR A 65 -3.35 -5.01 2.77
C TYR A 65 -4.20 -4.91 1.51
N THR A 66 -5.12 -5.85 1.36
CA THR A 66 -6.03 -5.89 0.22
C THR A 66 -7.48 -5.91 0.67
N VAL A 67 -8.33 -5.18 -0.04
CA VAL A 67 -9.79 -5.17 0.16
C VAL A 67 -10.50 -5.50 -1.16
N LYS A 68 -11.68 -6.11 -1.08
CA LYS A 68 -12.53 -6.35 -2.26
C LYS A 68 -13.42 -5.14 -2.55
N GLY A 69 -13.83 -4.99 -3.81
CA GLY A 69 -14.82 -3.99 -4.24
C GLY A 69 -14.23 -2.73 -4.87
N GLY A 70 -12.95 -2.75 -5.24
CA GLY A 70 -12.37 -1.70 -6.08
C GLY A 70 -12.85 -1.77 -7.52
N ILE A 71 -12.53 -0.72 -8.30
CA ILE A 71 -12.88 -0.60 -9.73
C ILE A 71 -12.45 -1.84 -10.54
N TRP A 72 -11.33 -2.46 -10.16
CA TRP A 72 -10.77 -3.65 -10.79
C TRP A 72 -10.86 -4.92 -9.90
N GLY A 73 -11.79 -4.95 -8.94
CA GLY A 73 -11.97 -6.07 -8.03
C GLY A 73 -11.21 -5.91 -6.71
N THR A 74 -10.04 -6.53 -6.56
CA THR A 74 -9.24 -6.44 -5.33
C THR A 74 -8.32 -5.24 -5.40
N THR A 75 -8.40 -4.35 -4.42
CA THR A 75 -7.50 -3.19 -4.29
C THR A 75 -6.39 -3.51 -3.29
N SER A 76 -5.15 -3.24 -3.66
CA SER A 76 -3.99 -3.33 -2.76
C SER A 76 -3.61 -1.94 -2.26
N TYR A 77 -3.22 -1.86 -0.99
CA TYR A 77 -2.64 -0.68 -0.37
C TYR A 77 -1.31 -1.09 0.22
N GLU A 78 -0.26 -0.38 -0.14
CA GLU A 78 1.11 -0.77 0.16
C GLU A 78 1.84 0.30 0.97
N SER A 79 2.87 -0.13 1.69
CA SER A 79 3.83 0.72 2.37
C SER A 79 5.22 0.14 2.20
N PHE A 80 6.16 0.98 1.77
CA PHE A 80 7.58 0.61 1.63
C PHE A 80 8.36 0.74 2.94
N SER A 81 7.65 1.07 4.03
CA SER A 81 8.18 1.06 5.38
C SER A 81 7.96 -0.31 6.04
N PRO A 82 8.87 -0.76 6.92
CA PRO A 82 8.72 -2.04 7.62
C PRO A 82 7.56 -2.08 8.61
N LYS A 83 6.83 -0.98 8.79
CA LYS A 83 5.71 -0.85 9.71
C LYS A 83 4.57 -0.09 9.05
N MET A 84 3.39 -0.67 9.04
CA MET A 84 2.16 -0.05 8.54
C MET A 84 1.07 -0.13 9.62
N LYS A 85 0.33 0.97 9.81
CA LYS A 85 -0.89 0.99 10.63
C LYS A 85 -2.09 0.96 9.69
N ILE A 86 -3.03 0.07 9.95
CA ILE A 86 -4.14 -0.25 9.04
C ILE A 86 -5.44 -0.20 9.83
N PRO A 87 -6.34 0.74 9.55
CA PRO A 87 -7.67 0.74 10.16
C PRO A 87 -8.52 -0.38 9.57
N VAL A 88 -9.18 -1.15 10.42
CA VAL A 88 -10.10 -2.23 10.04
C VAL A 88 -11.47 -1.65 9.74
N THR A 89 -11.77 -1.45 8.46
CA THR A 89 -13.05 -0.87 8.00
C THR A 89 -13.78 -1.76 6.99
N SER A 90 -13.17 -2.88 6.60
CA SER A 90 -13.71 -3.86 5.69
C SER A 90 -12.98 -5.19 5.86
N ASP A 91 -13.54 -6.25 5.29
CA ASP A 91 -12.84 -7.53 5.17
C ASP A 91 -11.54 -7.32 4.37
N MET A 92 -10.42 -7.74 4.95
CA MET A 92 -9.11 -7.52 4.36
C MET A 92 -8.19 -8.71 4.50
N LYS A 93 -7.19 -8.76 3.61
CA LYS A 93 -6.00 -9.59 3.79
C LYS A 93 -4.83 -8.69 4.13
N VAL A 94 -3.92 -9.13 5.00
CA VAL A 94 -2.72 -8.38 5.39
C VAL A 94 -1.48 -9.22 5.20
N GLY A 95 -0.39 -8.62 4.74
CA GLY A 95 0.85 -9.35 4.47
C GLY A 95 2.07 -8.46 4.32
N ALA A 96 3.19 -9.10 4.00
CA ALA A 96 4.42 -8.43 3.58
C ALA A 96 5.10 -9.26 2.48
N THR A 97 5.67 -8.57 1.50
CA THR A 97 6.47 -9.16 0.42
C THR A 97 7.95 -8.83 0.62
N PHE A 98 8.80 -9.78 0.24
CA PHE A 98 10.25 -9.67 0.36
C PHE A 98 10.89 -10.08 -0.97
N ILE A 99 11.94 -9.37 -1.35
CA ILE A 99 12.67 -9.58 -2.60
C ILE A 99 14.15 -9.87 -2.33
N PRO A 100 14.85 -10.57 -3.24
CA PRO A 100 16.28 -10.77 -3.13
C PRO A 100 16.98 -9.42 -2.94
N ARG A 101 17.84 -9.35 -1.93
CA ARG A 101 18.53 -8.11 -1.55
C ARG A 101 19.40 -7.56 -2.68
N SER A 102 19.93 -8.44 -3.54
CA SER A 102 20.70 -8.06 -4.73
C SER A 102 19.94 -7.17 -5.73
N LEU A 103 18.59 -7.19 -5.72
CA LEU A 103 17.79 -6.31 -6.58
C LEU A 103 17.75 -4.85 -6.10
N VAL A 104 18.13 -4.59 -4.86
CA VAL A 104 18.05 -3.24 -4.24
C VAL A 104 19.37 -2.76 -3.65
N ASP A 105 20.35 -3.63 -3.42
CA ASP A 105 21.63 -3.26 -2.80
C ASP A 105 22.39 -2.16 -3.56
N ASN A 106 22.33 -2.16 -4.88
CA ASN A 106 22.97 -1.14 -5.71
C ASN A 106 22.00 -0.05 -6.19
N VAL A 107 20.77 -0.02 -5.68
CA VAL A 107 19.75 0.94 -6.09
C VAL A 107 19.50 1.95 -4.98
N ARG A 108 19.56 3.23 -5.32
CA ARG A 108 19.01 4.31 -4.51
C ARG A 108 17.61 4.61 -5.03
N THR A 109 16.61 4.41 -4.18
CA THR A 109 15.23 4.82 -4.46
C THR A 109 14.93 6.13 -3.73
N THR A 110 14.39 7.11 -4.46
CA THR A 110 13.83 8.34 -3.89
C THR A 110 12.35 8.35 -4.22
N GLN A 111 11.51 8.28 -3.20
CA GLN A 111 10.06 8.20 -3.37
C GLN A 111 9.40 9.57 -3.31
N ASP A 112 8.19 9.66 -3.83
CA ASP A 112 7.26 10.78 -3.61
C ASP A 112 7.78 12.15 -4.10
N VAL A 113 8.56 12.19 -5.19
CA VAL A 113 9.06 13.46 -5.73
C VAL A 113 7.94 14.16 -6.48
N VAL A 114 7.39 15.23 -5.89
CA VAL A 114 6.34 16.04 -6.52
C VAL A 114 6.92 16.82 -7.69
N TYR A 115 6.28 16.71 -8.86
CA TYR A 115 6.69 17.44 -10.07
C TYR A 115 5.64 18.44 -10.55
N ALA A 116 4.37 18.24 -10.20
CA ALA A 116 3.29 19.16 -10.53
C ALA A 116 2.12 19.01 -9.54
N LYS A 117 1.24 20.01 -9.52
CA LYS A 117 -0.05 19.94 -8.81
C LYS A 117 -1.16 20.61 -9.64
N PRO A 118 -1.59 19.97 -10.74
CA PRO A 118 -2.76 20.41 -11.48
C PRO A 118 -4.03 20.05 -10.69
N GLY A 119 -4.67 21.06 -10.10
CA GLY A 119 -5.87 20.86 -9.27
C GLY A 119 -5.55 20.27 -7.89
N LEU A 120 -6.36 19.31 -7.44
CA LEU A 120 -6.30 18.72 -6.11
C LEU A 120 -5.19 17.67 -5.97
N LYS A 121 -4.99 16.80 -6.96
CA LYS A 121 -4.01 15.69 -6.91
C LYS A 121 -2.58 16.19 -7.19
N PRO A 122 -1.64 16.08 -6.24
CA PRO A 122 -0.22 16.26 -6.53
C PRO A 122 0.27 15.10 -7.41
N LEU A 123 0.98 15.40 -8.49
CA LEU A 123 1.60 14.40 -9.34
C LEU A 123 3.04 14.19 -8.90
N LYS A 124 3.38 12.92 -8.68
CA LYS A 124 4.67 12.50 -8.13
C LYS A 124 5.37 11.55 -9.09
N TYR A 125 6.65 11.35 -8.86
CA TYR A 125 7.38 10.22 -9.40
C TYR A 125 8.30 9.62 -8.35
N ASP A 126 8.62 8.35 -8.55
CA ASP A 126 9.67 7.64 -7.85
C ASP A 126 10.90 7.52 -8.75
N VAL A 127 12.08 7.77 -8.17
CA VAL A 127 13.37 7.66 -8.86
C VAL A 127 14.09 6.40 -8.41
N TYR A 128 14.53 5.60 -9.37
CA TYR A 128 15.38 4.43 -9.16
C TYR A 128 16.70 4.68 -9.87
N ALA A 129 17.78 4.81 -9.12
CA ALA A 129 19.10 5.11 -9.67
C ALA A 129 20.16 4.13 -9.13
N PRO A 130 21.11 3.67 -9.96
CA PRO A 130 22.30 3.00 -9.46
C PRO A 130 23.04 3.91 -8.46
N LYS A 131 23.63 3.34 -7.41
CA LYS A 131 24.48 4.14 -6.50
C LYS A 131 25.64 4.74 -7.28
N GLY A 132 25.89 6.03 -7.08
CA GLY A 132 26.94 6.77 -7.80
C GLY A 132 26.61 7.13 -9.25
N ALA A 133 25.35 6.96 -9.69
CA ALA A 133 24.93 7.36 -11.03
C ALA A 133 25.27 8.82 -11.35
N LYS A 134 25.87 9.04 -12.53
CA LYS A 134 26.20 10.37 -13.08
C LYS A 134 26.06 10.34 -14.59
N ASN A 135 25.36 11.32 -15.16
CA ASN A 135 25.18 11.48 -16.61
C ASN A 135 24.69 10.21 -17.34
N LEU A 136 23.83 9.41 -16.70
CA LEU A 136 23.23 8.24 -17.31
C LEU A 136 21.95 8.63 -18.08
N PRO A 137 21.60 7.91 -19.16
CA PRO A 137 20.31 8.08 -19.82
C PRO A 137 19.14 7.80 -18.88
N CYS A 138 18.04 8.55 -19.07
CA CYS A 138 16.82 8.40 -18.28
C CYS A 138 15.79 7.53 -19.02
N ILE A 139 15.09 6.69 -18.27
CA ILE A 139 13.88 6.00 -18.73
C ILE A 139 12.70 6.50 -17.89
N ILE A 140 11.60 6.85 -18.56
CA ILE A 140 10.35 7.23 -17.89
C ILE A 140 9.35 6.09 -18.08
N ILE A 141 8.85 5.55 -16.97
CA ILE A 141 7.75 4.60 -16.96
C ILE A 141 6.45 5.36 -16.74
N ILE A 142 5.48 5.13 -17.62
CA ILE A 142 4.10 5.57 -17.48
C ILE A 142 3.26 4.32 -17.22
N HIS A 143 2.60 4.25 -16.07
CA HIS A 143 1.89 3.04 -15.67
C HIS A 143 0.58 2.83 -16.44
N GLY A 144 0.18 1.56 -16.56
CA GLY A 144 -1.17 1.19 -17.02
C GLY A 144 -2.24 1.41 -15.94
N GLY A 145 -3.45 0.93 -16.20
CA GLY A 145 -4.59 1.10 -15.28
C GLY A 145 -5.76 1.87 -15.89
N GLY A 146 -5.89 1.86 -17.22
CA GLY A 146 -7.04 2.43 -17.94
C GLY A 146 -7.29 3.90 -17.62
N TRP A 147 -6.23 4.67 -17.40
CA TRP A 147 -6.25 6.09 -17.03
C TRP A 147 -7.05 6.43 -15.75
N SER A 148 -7.31 5.45 -14.89
CA SER A 148 -8.27 5.57 -13.77
C SER A 148 -7.78 4.94 -12.47
N SER A 149 -6.56 4.40 -12.46
CA SER A 149 -6.01 3.68 -11.32
C SER A 149 -4.49 3.67 -11.33
N ASN A 150 -3.92 3.25 -10.20
CA ASN A 150 -2.49 3.22 -9.89
C ASN A 150 -1.81 4.59 -9.76
N ASN A 151 -0.56 4.55 -9.31
CA ASN A 151 0.30 5.68 -9.07
C ASN A 151 1.76 5.29 -9.41
N GLU A 152 2.72 6.14 -9.00
CA GLU A 152 4.16 5.96 -9.22
C GLU A 152 4.73 4.62 -8.72
N ASP A 153 4.07 3.96 -7.76
CA ASP A 153 4.57 2.77 -7.08
C ASP A 153 4.39 1.47 -7.86
N ILE A 154 3.35 1.40 -8.71
CA ILE A 154 2.85 0.12 -9.25
C ILE A 154 3.89 -0.58 -10.13
N MET A 155 4.77 0.19 -10.79
CA MET A 155 5.78 -0.32 -11.71
C MET A 155 7.16 -0.49 -11.07
N ARG A 156 7.29 -0.42 -9.73
CA ARG A 156 8.58 -0.55 -9.03
C ARG A 156 9.38 -1.79 -9.41
N GLY A 157 8.69 -2.90 -9.68
CA GLY A 157 9.31 -4.15 -10.12
C GLY A 157 10.04 -3.98 -11.45
N LEU A 158 9.35 -3.40 -12.45
CA LEU A 158 9.94 -3.08 -13.75
C LEU A 158 11.07 -2.05 -13.60
N ALA A 159 10.89 -1.04 -12.75
CA ALA A 159 11.92 -0.03 -12.51
C ALA A 159 13.22 -0.66 -11.99
N ARG A 160 13.13 -1.60 -11.03
CA ARG A 160 14.30 -2.34 -10.53
C ARG A 160 14.97 -3.17 -11.62
N GLU A 161 14.21 -3.87 -12.45
CA GLU A 161 14.79 -4.68 -13.54
C GLU A 161 15.53 -3.80 -14.56
N LEU A 162 14.99 -2.63 -14.90
CA LEU A 162 15.64 -1.70 -15.82
C LEU A 162 16.90 -1.03 -15.23
N VAL A 163 16.92 -0.78 -13.91
CA VAL A 163 18.08 -0.19 -13.21
C VAL A 163 19.18 -1.20 -12.91
N LYS A 164 18.86 -2.49 -12.76
CA LYS A 164 19.78 -3.56 -12.33
C LYS A 164 21.10 -3.59 -13.08
N GLY A 165 21.10 -3.26 -14.38
CA GLY A 165 22.30 -3.24 -15.22
C GLY A 165 23.22 -2.02 -15.01
N GLY A 166 22.85 -1.04 -14.19
CA GLY A 166 23.67 0.13 -13.89
C GLY A 166 23.75 1.18 -15.01
N ARG A 167 22.96 1.03 -16.09
CA ARG A 167 23.07 1.85 -17.32
C ARG A 167 22.05 2.99 -17.40
N TYR A 168 21.03 2.98 -16.55
CA TYR A 168 19.90 3.90 -16.63
C TYR A 168 19.53 4.44 -15.25
N VAL A 169 18.97 5.65 -15.23
CA VAL A 169 18.13 6.13 -14.13
C VAL A 169 16.68 6.00 -14.58
N VAL A 170 15.82 5.43 -13.74
CA VAL A 170 14.42 5.19 -14.07
C VAL A 170 13.53 6.07 -13.21
N PHE A 171 12.56 6.72 -13.85
CA PHE A 171 11.53 7.54 -13.23
C PHE A 171 10.18 6.86 -13.46
N SER A 172 9.51 6.43 -12.41
CA SER A 172 8.14 5.90 -12.48
C SER A 172 7.18 7.02 -12.09
N ILE A 173 6.33 7.47 -13.02
CA ILE A 173 5.51 8.67 -12.80
C ILE A 173 4.05 8.30 -12.52
N ASP A 174 3.41 9.10 -11.67
CA ASP A 174 1.97 9.21 -11.56
C ASP A 174 1.43 10.24 -12.56
N TYR A 175 0.14 10.18 -12.87
CA TYR A 175 -0.54 11.12 -13.76
C TYR A 175 -1.98 11.36 -13.31
N ARG A 176 -2.64 12.37 -13.90
CA ARG A 176 -4.05 12.69 -13.63
C ARG A 176 -4.99 11.58 -14.11
N TRP A 177 -5.93 11.17 -13.28
CA TRP A 177 -6.95 10.22 -13.68
C TRP A 177 -8.11 10.90 -14.43
N ILE A 178 -8.81 10.11 -15.25
CA ILE A 178 -9.95 10.59 -16.03
C ILE A 178 -11.11 11.07 -15.15
N ASN A 179 -11.93 11.95 -15.73
CA ASN A 179 -13.16 12.47 -15.12
C ASN A 179 -12.89 13.17 -13.78
N LYS A 180 -13.49 12.64 -12.70
CA LYS A 180 -13.46 13.20 -11.34
C LYS A 180 -12.64 12.33 -10.39
N LEU A 181 -11.88 11.37 -10.93
CA LEU A 181 -11.19 10.38 -10.13
C LEU A 181 -10.02 10.98 -9.33
N ASP A 182 -9.50 12.15 -9.74
CA ASP A 182 -8.55 12.95 -8.97
C ASP A 182 -9.22 13.75 -7.80
N GLY A 183 -10.52 13.60 -7.59
CA GLY A 183 -11.29 14.24 -6.52
C GLY A 183 -11.92 15.58 -6.88
N GLU A 184 -11.62 16.13 -8.05
CA GLU A 184 -12.20 17.40 -8.53
C GLU A 184 -13.69 17.27 -8.88
N PRO A 185 -14.52 18.29 -8.61
CA PRO A 185 -15.94 18.27 -8.98
C PRO A 185 -16.16 18.33 -10.50
N LYS A 186 -15.19 18.86 -11.25
CA LYS A 186 -15.17 18.94 -12.72
C LYS A 186 -13.76 18.62 -13.24
N PRO A 187 -13.61 17.91 -14.37
CA PRO A 187 -12.31 17.69 -14.98
C PRO A 187 -11.65 19.03 -15.37
N THR A 188 -10.33 19.13 -15.19
CA THR A 188 -9.50 20.29 -15.57
C THR A 188 -8.61 20.00 -16.75
#